data_AF-A0A7S3F542-F1
#
_entry.id   AF-A0A7S3F542-F1
#
_cell.length_a   1.000
_cell.length_b   1.000
_cell.length_c   1.000
_cell.angle_alpha   90.00
_cell.angle_beta   90.00
_cell.angle_gamma   90.00
#
_symmetry.space_group_name_H-M   'P 1'
#
loop_
_entity.id
_entity.type
_entity.pdbx_description
1 polymer ?
#
loop_
_entity_poly.entity_id
_entity_poly.type
_entity_poly.pdbx_seq_one_letter_code
_entity_poly.pdbx_strand_id
1 'polypeptide(L)'
;NAMAWMANATSELDFWVVSGTGASPAAAQGTPGPLPALARAYARATGMPRQPPAFASGFWQSKLRYREQAEVEGIAETYNTSGLLPLLSVLVIDYYHWRTFGDWSFNPTCWPNPSAMAKTL
;
A
#
# COMPACT_ATOMS: atom_id res chain seq x y z
N ASN A 1 0.50 33.38 17.64
CA ASN A 1 0.33 32.14 16.84
C ASN A 1 -1.04 31.56 17.08
N ALA A 2 -1.85 31.42 16.04
CA ALA A 2 -3.14 30.72 16.10
C ALA A 2 -3.12 29.61 15.05
N MET A 3 -3.56 28.40 15.43
CA MET A 3 -3.90 27.38 14.44
C MET A 3 -5.29 27.71 13.87
N ALA A 4 -5.43 27.65 12.55
CA ALA A 4 -6.68 27.88 11.84
C ALA A 4 -6.95 26.71 10.88
N TRP A 5 -8.21 26.26 10.85
CA TRP A 5 -8.71 25.25 9.92
C TRP A 5 -9.84 25.89 9.09
N MET A 6 -9.91 25.57 7.81
CA MET A 6 -10.87 26.18 6.88
C MET A 6 -11.57 25.10 6.05
N ALA A 7 -12.89 25.22 5.90
CA ALA A 7 -13.69 24.45 4.97
C ALA A 7 -14.34 25.43 3.97
N ASN A 8 -14.05 25.28 2.67
CA ASN A 8 -14.57 26.20 1.63
C ASN A 8 -16.10 26.18 1.55
N ALA A 9 -16.70 25.02 1.80
CA ALA A 9 -18.14 24.85 1.92
C ALA A 9 -18.41 23.67 2.85
N THR A 10 -19.19 23.90 3.90
CA THR A 10 -19.74 22.85 4.75
C THR A 10 -21.03 23.34 5.40
N SER A 11 -21.97 22.43 5.66
CA SER A 11 -23.14 22.73 6.49
C SER A 11 -22.82 22.73 7.98
N GLU A 12 -21.77 22.01 8.38
CA GLU A 12 -21.37 21.84 9.77
C GLU A 12 -19.85 21.62 9.88
N LEU A 13 -19.23 22.17 10.92
CA LEU A 13 -17.87 21.86 11.28
C LEU A 13 -17.88 20.73 12.32
N ASP A 14 -17.19 19.63 12.02
CA ASP A 14 -17.07 18.49 12.92
C ASP A 14 -15.60 18.25 13.27
N PHE A 15 -15.31 18.10 14.56
CA PHE A 15 -13.98 17.89 15.09
C PHE A 15 -14.01 16.81 16.18
N TRP A 16 -13.03 15.91 16.11
CA TRP A 16 -12.72 14.98 17.18
C TRP A 16 -11.37 15.35 17.80
N VAL A 17 -11.37 15.66 19.10
CA VAL A 17 -10.17 16.07 19.85
C VAL A 17 -9.86 15.04 20.91
N VAL A 18 -8.61 14.59 20.95
CA VAL A 18 -8.09 13.70 21.99
C VAL A 18 -6.81 14.27 22.60
N SER A 19 -6.73 14.24 23.92
CA SER A 19 -5.52 14.58 24.68
C SER A 19 -4.96 13.33 25.35
N GLY A 20 -3.65 13.17 25.35
CA GLY A 20 -2.96 12.10 26.06
C GLY A 20 -2.30 12.65 27.32
N THR A 21 -2.48 11.97 28.45
CA THR A 21 -1.67 12.23 29.64
C THR A 21 -0.42 11.36 29.58
N GLY A 22 0.73 11.98 29.32
CA GLY A 22 2.05 11.34 29.29
C GLY A 22 3.08 12.41 29.63
N ALA A 23 4.13 12.04 30.38
CA ALA A 23 5.05 12.98 31.01
C ALA A 23 5.49 14.13 30.08
N SER A 24 5.57 15.33 30.68
CA SER A 24 6.17 16.55 30.15
C SER A 24 7.41 16.24 29.28
N PRO A 25 7.79 17.05 28.27
CA PRO A 25 8.98 16.84 27.43
C PRO A 25 10.31 16.57 28.17
N ALA A 26 10.34 16.67 29.50
CA ALA A 26 11.39 16.20 30.40
C ALA A 26 11.31 14.71 30.80
N ALA A 27 10.44 13.91 30.19
CA ALA A 27 10.36 12.47 30.43
C ALA A 27 11.70 11.83 30.08
N ALA A 28 12.35 11.20 31.07
CA ALA A 28 13.65 10.57 30.96
C ALA A 28 13.78 9.72 29.69
N GLN A 29 14.95 9.78 29.04
CA GLN A 29 15.30 8.97 27.88
C GLN A 29 14.84 7.51 28.07
N GLY A 30 13.89 7.08 27.24
CA GLY A 30 13.34 5.72 27.27
C GLY A 30 11.87 5.60 27.69
N THR A 31 11.23 6.66 28.20
CA THR A 31 9.76 6.64 28.40
C THR A 31 9.05 7.04 27.09
N PRO A 32 8.18 6.21 26.51
CA PRO A 32 7.39 6.62 25.35
C PRO A 32 6.54 7.83 25.71
N GLY A 33 6.66 8.93 24.95
CA GLY A 33 5.76 10.08 25.06
C GLY A 33 4.29 9.70 24.77
N PRO A 34 3.34 10.63 24.81
CA PRO A 34 1.91 10.32 24.66
C PRO A 34 1.52 9.78 23.28
N LEU A 35 2.42 9.84 22.28
CA LEU A 35 2.15 9.49 20.88
C LEU A 35 1.53 8.10 20.67
N PRO A 36 2.01 6.99 21.28
CA PRO A 36 1.40 5.68 21.06
C PRO A 36 -0.04 5.58 21.58
N ALA A 37 -0.36 6.30 22.67
CA ALA A 37 -1.71 6.34 23.21
C ALA A 37 -2.65 7.16 22.30
N LEU A 38 -2.17 8.31 21.82
CA LEU A 38 -2.91 9.16 20.88
C LEU A 38 -3.18 8.44 19.55
N ALA A 39 -2.18 7.77 18.99
CA ALA A 39 -2.34 6.98 17.75
C ALA A 39 -3.37 5.86 17.91
N ARG A 40 -3.37 5.17 19.06
CA ARG A 40 -4.40 4.15 19.37
C ARG A 40 -5.79 4.75 19.55
N ALA A 41 -5.90 5.90 20.20
CA ALA A 41 -7.19 6.56 20.35
C ALA A 41 -7.76 6.99 18.99
N TYR A 42 -6.91 7.54 18.12
CA TYR A 42 -7.30 7.88 16.75
C TYR A 42 -7.75 6.66 15.96
N ALA A 43 -6.99 5.55 16.00
CA ALA A 43 -7.38 4.31 15.32
C ALA A 43 -8.70 3.71 15.87
N ARG A 44 -9.03 3.92 17.15
CA ARG A 44 -10.33 3.51 17.68
C ARG A 44 -11.47 4.38 17.15
N ALA A 45 -11.22 5.66 16.92
CA ALA A 45 -12.22 6.59 16.37
C ALA A 45 -12.44 6.41 14.86
N THR A 46 -11.39 6.08 14.09
CA THR A 46 -11.42 6.03 12.62
C THR A 46 -11.36 4.63 12.02
N GLY A 47 -11.01 3.61 12.80
CA GLY A 47 -10.93 2.22 12.37
C GLY A 47 -9.56 1.60 12.65
N MET A 48 -9.56 0.40 13.25
CA MET A 48 -8.35 -0.37 13.51
C MET A 48 -7.88 -1.07 12.22
N PRO A 49 -6.56 -1.09 11.93
CA PRO A 49 -6.04 -1.83 10.80
C PRO A 49 -6.29 -3.33 10.98
N ARG A 50 -6.55 -4.02 9.87
CA ARG A 50 -6.53 -5.48 9.83
C ARG A 50 -5.10 -5.98 9.71
N GLN A 51 -4.87 -7.20 10.15
CA GLN A 51 -3.59 -7.86 9.91
C GLN A 51 -3.40 -8.07 8.39
N PRO A 52 -2.29 -7.61 7.80
CA PRO A 52 -2.03 -7.83 6.39
C PRO A 52 -1.72 -9.30 6.11
N PRO A 53 -1.97 -9.80 4.89
CA PRO A 53 -1.53 -11.13 4.49
C PRO A 53 0.01 -11.20 4.48
N ALA A 54 0.57 -12.38 4.75
CA ALA A 54 2.01 -12.56 4.93
C ALA A 54 2.85 -12.14 3.71
N PHE A 55 2.35 -12.33 2.48
CA PHE A 55 3.07 -11.93 1.27
C PHE A 55 3.29 -10.41 1.17
N ALA A 56 2.44 -9.60 1.82
CA ALA A 56 2.50 -8.15 1.70
C ALA A 56 3.77 -7.55 2.33
N SER A 57 4.40 -8.26 3.28
CA SER A 57 5.67 -7.83 3.90
C SER A 57 6.93 -8.24 3.13
N GLY A 58 6.81 -8.98 2.03
CA GLY A 58 7.96 -9.39 1.21
C GLY A 58 8.37 -8.33 0.19
N PHE A 59 9.16 -8.73 -0.82
CA PHE A 59 9.63 -7.80 -1.86
C PHE A 59 8.58 -7.60 -2.96
N TRP A 60 8.36 -6.35 -3.35
CA TRP A 60 7.43 -5.95 -4.41
C TRP A 60 8.22 -5.44 -5.61
N GLN A 61 8.15 -6.15 -6.73
CA GLN A 61 8.77 -5.75 -7.98
C GLN A 61 7.75 -5.02 -8.86
N SER A 62 8.14 -3.83 -9.33
CA SER A 62 7.36 -3.03 -10.26
C SER A 62 8.27 -2.14 -11.10
N LYS A 63 7.77 -1.72 -12.27
CA LYS A 63 8.33 -0.62 -13.07
C LYS A 63 7.24 -0.01 -13.92
N LEU A 64 7.52 1.16 -14.49
CA LEU A 64 6.71 1.77 -15.54
C LEU A 64 7.34 1.46 -16.92
N ARG A 65 6.83 0.50 -17.70
CA ARG A 65 5.78 -0.49 -17.42
C ARG A 65 6.19 -1.84 -18.02
N TYR A 66 5.65 -2.93 -17.50
CA TYR A 66 5.66 -4.22 -18.21
C TYR A 66 4.55 -4.19 -19.27
N ARG A 67 4.91 -4.44 -20.53
CA ARG A 67 4.04 -4.17 -21.69
C ARG A 67 3.22 -5.38 -22.13
N GLU A 68 3.73 -6.57 -21.88
CA GLU A 68 3.17 -7.82 -22.37
C GLU A 68 3.44 -8.98 -21.41
N GLN A 69 2.68 -10.06 -21.56
CA GLN A 69 2.75 -11.24 -20.69
C GLN A 69 4.14 -11.88 -20.66
N ALA A 70 4.79 -12.03 -21.82
CA ALA A 70 6.11 -12.64 -21.93
C ALA A 70 7.19 -11.88 -21.15
N GLU A 71 7.07 -10.55 -21.04
CA GLU A 71 8.01 -9.72 -20.27
C GLU A 71 7.91 -10.04 -18.77
N VAL A 72 6.70 -10.23 -18.24
CA VAL A 72 6.45 -10.56 -16.84
C VAL A 72 6.94 -11.98 -16.51
N GLU A 73 6.64 -12.94 -17.38
CA GLU A 73 7.10 -14.32 -17.25
C GLU A 73 8.63 -14.40 -17.26
N GLY A 74 9.29 -13.70 -18.19
CA GLY A 74 10.76 -13.64 -18.26
C GLY A 74 11.41 -13.01 -17.02
N ILE A 75 10.75 -12.03 -16.40
CA ILE A 75 11.21 -11.46 -15.12
C ILE A 75 11.12 -12.50 -14.01
N ALA A 76 9.98 -13.18 -13.88
CA ALA A 76 9.83 -14.23 -12.87
C ALA A 76 10.86 -15.35 -13.05
N GLU A 77 11.10 -15.76 -14.31
CA GLU A 77 12.13 -16.74 -14.63
C GLU A 77 13.54 -16.22 -14.27
N THR A 78 13.83 -14.94 -14.47
CA THR A 78 15.10 -14.33 -14.06
C THR A 78 15.27 -14.35 -12.54
N TYR A 79 14.23 -14.02 -11.77
CA TYR A 79 14.25 -14.14 -10.30
C TYR A 79 14.46 -15.60 -9.86
N ASN A 80 13.81 -16.55 -10.52
CA ASN A 80 13.95 -17.98 -10.25
C ASN A 80 15.37 -18.48 -10.51
N THR A 81 15.87 -18.26 -11.72
CA THR A 81 17.21 -18.70 -12.14
C THR A 81 18.34 -18.00 -11.38
N SER A 82 18.11 -16.78 -10.87
CA SER A 82 19.06 -16.06 -10.01
C SER A 82 18.99 -16.47 -8.53
N GLY A 83 18.10 -17.40 -8.15
CA GLY A 83 17.92 -17.81 -6.75
C GLY A 83 17.27 -16.75 -5.86
N LEU A 84 16.63 -15.73 -6.45
CA LEU A 84 16.01 -14.59 -5.75
C LEU A 84 14.49 -14.72 -5.65
N LEU A 85 13.88 -15.73 -6.27
CA LEU A 85 12.43 -15.96 -6.23
C LEU A 85 11.84 -16.00 -4.81
N PRO A 86 12.49 -16.60 -3.79
CA PRO A 86 11.95 -16.60 -2.42
C PRO A 86 11.80 -15.19 -1.82
N LEU A 87 12.51 -14.19 -2.38
CA LEU A 87 12.40 -12.81 -1.95
C LEU A 87 11.23 -12.12 -2.63
N LEU A 88 10.93 -12.45 -3.89
CA LEU A 88 9.85 -11.87 -4.67
C LEU A 88 8.49 -12.35 -4.15
N SER A 89 7.69 -11.44 -3.59
CA SER A 89 6.35 -11.75 -3.08
C SER A 89 5.23 -11.18 -3.94
N VAL A 90 5.46 -10.06 -4.62
CA VAL A 90 4.47 -9.44 -5.52
C VAL A 90 5.16 -8.91 -6.77
N LEU A 91 4.56 -9.17 -7.94
CA LEU A 91 4.94 -8.59 -9.22
C LEU A 91 3.76 -7.77 -9.76
N VAL A 92 3.98 -6.48 -10.01
CA VAL A 92 2.91 -5.53 -10.35
C VAL A 92 2.94 -5.16 -11.84
N ILE A 93 1.78 -5.30 -12.50
CA ILE A 93 1.58 -4.83 -13.87
C ILE A 93 0.98 -3.42 -13.81
N ASP A 94 1.68 -2.46 -14.40
CA ASP A 94 1.32 -1.05 -14.35
C ASP A 94 0.12 -0.71 -15.29
N TYR A 95 -0.30 0.56 -15.28
CA TYR A 95 -1.37 1.12 -16.11
C TYR A 95 -1.17 0.90 -17.63
N TYR A 96 -2.27 1.04 -18.39
CA TYR A 96 -2.33 0.79 -19.84
C TYR A 96 -2.05 -0.65 -20.29
N HIS A 97 -2.29 -1.64 -19.44
CA HIS A 97 -2.36 -3.05 -19.86
C HIS A 97 -3.72 -3.43 -20.49
N TRP A 98 -4.71 -2.53 -20.42
CA TRP A 98 -6.03 -2.65 -21.02
C TRP A 98 -6.08 -2.12 -22.45
N ARG A 99 -7.14 -2.47 -23.19
CA ARG A 99 -7.34 -2.03 -24.58
C ARG A 99 -7.81 -0.58 -24.66
N THR A 100 -8.84 -0.23 -23.89
CA THR A 100 -9.37 1.13 -23.79
C THR A 100 -9.69 1.50 -22.35
N PHE A 101 -9.77 2.80 -22.06
CA PHE A 101 -10.11 3.26 -20.71
C PHE A 101 -11.52 2.85 -20.32
N GLY A 102 -11.67 2.22 -19.16
CA GLY A 102 -12.96 1.76 -18.64
C GLY A 102 -13.27 0.29 -18.89
N ASP A 103 -12.47 -0.42 -19.71
CA ASP A 103 -12.66 -1.87 -19.94
C ASP A 103 -12.37 -2.70 -18.67
N TRP A 104 -11.45 -2.21 -17.82
CA TRP A 104 -10.96 -2.89 -16.62
C TRP A 104 -10.56 -4.36 -16.85
N SER A 105 -10.00 -4.65 -18.01
CA SER A 105 -9.54 -5.99 -18.40
C SER A 105 -8.20 -5.93 -19.12
N PHE A 106 -7.46 -7.03 -19.09
CA PHE A 106 -6.25 -7.19 -19.89
C PHE A 106 -6.53 -7.11 -21.39
N ASN A 107 -5.68 -6.43 -22.16
CA ASN A 107 -5.71 -6.43 -23.62
C ASN A 107 -5.25 -7.81 -24.13
N PRO A 108 -6.13 -8.62 -24.77
CA PRO A 108 -5.78 -9.98 -25.20
C PRO A 108 -4.60 -10.05 -26.19
N THR A 109 -4.35 -8.97 -26.93
CA THR A 109 -3.20 -8.90 -27.86
C THR A 109 -1.86 -8.89 -27.14
N CYS A 110 -1.78 -8.26 -25.96
CA CYS A 110 -0.55 -8.17 -25.16
C CYS A 110 -0.52 -9.21 -24.02
N TRP A 111 -1.70 -9.68 -23.60
CA TRP A 111 -1.91 -10.53 -22.44
C TRP A 111 -2.86 -11.68 -22.82
N PRO A 112 -2.39 -12.64 -23.63
CA PRO A 112 -3.25 -13.68 -24.21
C PRO A 112 -3.81 -14.65 -23.16
N ASN A 113 -3.11 -14.89 -22.04
CA ASN A 113 -3.59 -15.78 -20.98
C ASN A 113 -3.11 -15.34 -19.58
N PRO A 114 -3.68 -14.26 -19.02
CA PRO A 114 -3.29 -13.74 -17.71
C PRO A 114 -3.51 -14.75 -16.57
N SER A 115 -4.51 -15.63 -16.71
CA SER A 115 -4.81 -16.65 -15.70
C SER A 115 -3.74 -17.74 -15.65
N ALA A 116 -3.21 -18.16 -16.80
CA ALA A 116 -2.09 -19.11 -16.82
C ALA A 116 -0.82 -18.47 -16.25
N MET A 117 -0.50 -17.24 -16.68
CA MET A 117 0.62 -16.48 -16.13
C MET A 117 0.55 -16.39 -14.61
N ALA A 118 -0.59 -15.98 -14.04
CA ALA A 118 -0.74 -15.85 -12.60
C ALA A 118 -0.63 -17.19 -11.81
N LYS A 119 -0.79 -18.35 -12.48
CA LYS A 119 -0.61 -19.67 -11.85
C LYS A 119 0.85 -20.14 -11.87
N THR A 120 1.65 -19.61 -12.78
CA THR A 120 3.07 -19.99 -12.95
C THR A 120 4.01 -19.07 -12.17
N LEU A 121 3.52 -17.89 -11.77
CA LEU A 121 4.18 -16.96 -10.84
C LEU A 121 3.98 -17.42 -9.39
#